data_AF-Q1QVK9-F1
#
_entry.id   AF-Q1QVK9-F1
#
_cell.length_a   1.000
_cell.length_b   1.000
_cell.length_c   1.000
_cell.angle_alpha   90.00
_cell.angle_beta   90.00
_cell.angle_gamma   90.00
#
_symmetry.space_group_name_H-M   'P 1'
#
loop_
_entity.id
_entity.type
_entity.pdbx_description
1 polymer ?
#
loop_
_entity_poly.entity_id
_entity_poly.type
_entity_poly.pdbx_seq_one_letter_code
_entity_poly.pdbx_strand_id
1 'polypeptide(L)'
;MRHRLFITLLLAFLLPGLGHLFLRRWGWAALWLAGFGALLTLMTIPIRWLSFIWLLLLLLLWAASMVHAAKLARGKGRGARPSPTPR
;
A
#
# COMPACT_ATOMS: atom_id res chain seq x y z
N MET A 1 1.38 19.12 -8.07
CA MET A 1 0.94 18.20 -7.00
C MET A 1 0.37 16.86 -7.48
N ARG A 2 -0.04 16.68 -8.75
CA ARG A 2 -0.59 15.42 -9.29
C ARG A 2 0.46 14.30 -9.51
N HIS A 3 1.68 14.65 -9.91
CA HIS A 3 2.73 13.65 -10.20
C HIS A 3 3.12 12.78 -9.00
N ARG A 4 3.17 13.36 -7.79
CA ARG A 4 3.49 12.59 -6.56
C ARG A 4 2.43 11.55 -6.23
N LEU A 5 1.15 11.83 -6.48
CA LEU A 5 0.06 10.88 -6.27
C LEU A 5 0.15 9.72 -7.27
N PHE A 6 0.42 10.04 -8.54
CA PHE A 6 0.58 9.04 -9.59
C PHE A 6 1.77 8.13 -9.31
N ILE A 7 2.92 8.70 -8.92
CA ILE A 7 4.11 7.92 -8.53
C ILE A 7 3.83 7.06 -7.29
N THR A 8 3.12 7.57 -6.29
CA THR A 8 2.76 6.81 -5.09
C THR A 8 1.83 5.63 -5.41
N LEU A 9 0.85 5.85 -6.29
CA LEU A 9 -0.03 4.80 -6.79
C LEU A 9 0.73 3.78 -7.65
N LEU A 10 1.62 4.24 -8.55
CA LEU A 10 2.44 3.38 -9.39
C LEU A 10 3.42 2.53 -8.56
N LEU A 11 4.03 3.12 -7.52
CA LEU A 11 4.90 2.40 -6.58
C LEU A 11 4.11 1.39 -5.74
N ALA A 12 2.93 1.78 -5.24
CA ALA A 12 2.05 0.86 -4.52
C ALA A 12 1.57 -0.27 -5.43
N PHE A 13 1.45 -0.03 -6.74
CA PHE A 13 1.01 -1.02 -7.73
C PHE A 13 2.10 -2.03 -8.00
N LEU A 14 3.34 -1.57 -8.11
CA LEU A 14 4.48 -2.42 -8.40
C LEU A 14 4.85 -3.28 -7.18
N LEU A 15 4.90 -2.70 -5.98
CA LEU A 15 5.19 -3.42 -4.75
C LEU A 15 4.24 -2.98 -3.61
N PRO A 16 3.46 -3.91 -3.03
CA PRO A 16 2.70 -3.61 -1.81
C PRO A 16 3.66 -3.19 -0.70
N GLY A 17 3.43 -2.00 -0.12
CA GLY A 17 4.31 -1.37 0.88
C GLY A 17 5.21 -0.24 0.35
N LEU A 18 5.53 -0.21 -0.95
CA LEU A 18 6.43 0.80 -1.53
C LEU A 18 5.79 2.19 -1.60
N GLY A 19 4.46 2.25 -1.76
CA GLY A 19 3.68 3.48 -1.64
C GLY A 19 3.76 4.14 -0.25
N HIS A 20 3.95 3.36 0.83
CA HIS A 20 4.12 3.90 2.18
C HIS A 20 5.51 4.48 2.41
N LEU A 21 6.53 3.91 1.74
CA LEU A 21 7.89 4.44 1.72
C LEU A 21 7.88 5.88 1.17
N PHE A 22 7.09 6.12 0.12
CA PHE A 22 6.92 7.44 -0.49
C PHE A 22 6.22 8.46 0.44
N LEU A 23 5.37 7.99 1.36
CA LEU A 23 4.76 8.82 2.41
C LEU A 23 5.63 8.97 3.68
N ARG A 24 6.88 8.48 3.67
CA ARG A 24 7.83 8.52 4.79
C ARG A 24 7.34 7.75 6.03
N ARG A 25 6.40 6.82 5.86
CA ARG A 25 5.86 5.94 6.91
C ARG A 25 6.51 4.57 6.84
N TRP A 26 7.77 4.52 7.26
CA TRP A 26 8.61 3.32 7.23
C TRP A 26 8.02 2.12 7.97
N GLY A 27 7.37 2.33 9.13
CA GLY A 27 6.78 1.23 9.90
C GLY A 27 5.66 0.50 9.15
N TRP A 28 4.78 1.25 8.48
CA TRP A 28 3.71 0.65 7.66
C TRP A 28 4.26 0.06 6.37
N ALA A 29 5.26 0.69 5.75
CA ALA A 29 5.93 0.11 4.57
C ALA A 29 6.53 -1.26 4.89
N ALA A 30 7.26 -1.38 6.02
CA ALA A 30 7.86 -2.62 6.47
C ALA A 30 6.80 -3.69 6.79
N LEU A 31 5.70 -3.32 7.44
CA LEU A 31 4.59 -4.25 7.74
C LEU A 31 3.97 -4.85 6.47
N TRP A 32 3.69 -4.02 5.47
CA TRP A 32 3.11 -4.49 4.20
C TRP A 32 4.12 -5.30 3.39
N LEU A 33 5.40 -4.90 3.36
CA LEU A 33 6.45 -5.62 2.65
C LEU A 33 6.75 -6.97 3.30
N ALA A 34 6.85 -7.01 4.64
CA ALA A 34 7.07 -8.22 5.41
C ALA A 34 5.86 -9.15 5.35
N GLY A 35 4.64 -8.62 5.40
CA GLY A 35 3.42 -9.42 5.20
C GLY A 35 3.34 -10.04 3.81
N PHE A 36 3.68 -9.27 2.77
CA PHE A 36 3.73 -9.77 1.39
C PHE A 36 4.84 -10.81 1.19
N GLY A 37 6.04 -10.55 1.73
CA GLY A 37 7.17 -11.48 1.69
C GLY A 37 6.88 -12.77 2.45
N ALA A 38 6.30 -12.68 3.66
CA ALA A 38 5.89 -13.85 4.43
C ALA A 38 4.84 -14.67 3.67
N LEU A 39 3.88 -14.03 3.01
CA LEU A 39 2.85 -14.70 2.22
C LEU A 39 3.45 -15.42 1.00
N LEU A 40 4.41 -14.79 0.30
CA LEU A 40 5.15 -15.41 -0.80
C LEU A 40 5.98 -16.61 -0.32
N THR A 41 6.68 -16.49 0.80
CA THR A 41 7.43 -17.59 1.40
C THR A 41 6.50 -18.74 1.77
N LEU A 42 5.32 -18.44 2.33
CA LEU A 42 4.33 -19.45 2.72
C LEU A 42 3.73 -20.16 1.49
N MET A 43 3.62 -19.48 0.34
CA MET A 43 3.23 -20.07 -0.94
C MET A 43 4.26 -21.06 -1.50
N THR A 44 5.53 -21.00 -1.09
CA THR A 44 6.53 -21.99 -1.51
C THR A 44 6.29 -23.37 -0.89
N ILE A 45 5.50 -23.44 0.19
CA ILE A 45 5.08 -24.70 0.79
C ILE A 45 4.00 -25.32 -0.12
N PRO A 46 4.27 -26.48 -0.75
CA PRO A 46 3.41 -27.02 -1.79
C PRO A 46 2.14 -27.65 -1.18
N ILE A 47 1.15 -26.82 -0.89
CA ILE A 47 -0.18 -27.23 -0.44
C ILE A 47 -1.14 -27.09 -1.63
N ARG A 48 -1.32 -28.17 -2.41
CA ARG A 48 -2.09 -28.17 -3.68
C ARG A 48 -3.53 -27.65 -3.55
N TRP A 49 -4.17 -27.87 -2.41
CA TRP A 49 -5.54 -27.39 -2.16
C TRP A 49 -5.61 -25.92 -1.75
N LEU A 50 -4.51 -25.35 -1.25
CA LEU A 50 -4.49 -24.01 -0.67
C LEU A 50 -3.99 -22.96 -1.66
N SER A 51 -3.47 -23.36 -2.82
CA SER A 51 -2.96 -22.44 -3.85
C SER A 51 -3.98 -21.36 -4.25
N PHE A 52 -5.24 -21.74 -4.50
CA PHE A 52 -6.30 -20.76 -4.82
C PHE A 52 -6.55 -19.76 -3.69
N ILE A 53 -6.56 -20.25 -2.45
CA ILE A 53 -6.76 -19.42 -1.25
C ILE A 53 -5.57 -18.46 -1.10
N TRP A 54 -4.34 -18.92 -1.32
CA TRP A 54 -3.15 -18.08 -1.28
C TRP A 54 -3.18 -16.97 -2.34
N LEU A 55 -3.56 -17.29 -3.59
CA LEU A 55 -3.71 -16.27 -4.63
C LEU A 55 -4.79 -15.25 -4.27
N LEU A 56 -5.92 -15.69 -3.72
CA LEU A 56 -6.98 -14.80 -3.28
C LEU A 56 -6.53 -13.91 -2.11
N LEU A 57 -5.79 -14.46 -1.15
CA LEU A 57 -5.22 -13.72 -0.03
C LEU A 57 -4.20 -12.70 -0.51
N LEU A 58 -3.34 -13.07 -1.47
CA LEU A 58 -2.36 -12.20 -2.09
C LEU A 58 -3.06 -11.03 -2.79
N LEU A 59 -4.13 -11.31 -3.54
CA LEU A 59 -4.94 -10.31 -4.22
C LEU A 59 -5.64 -9.39 -3.22
N LEU A 60 -6.23 -9.93 -2.15
CA LEU A 60 -6.87 -9.15 -1.08
C LEU A 60 -5.87 -8.25 -0.37
N LEU A 61 -4.70 -8.80 -0.01
CA LEU A 61 -3.62 -8.07 0.64
C LEU A 61 -3.15 -6.93 -0.27
N TRP A 62 -2.94 -7.21 -1.54
CA TRP A 62 -2.53 -6.21 -2.52
C TRP A 62 -3.58 -5.11 -2.70
N ALA A 63 -4.86 -5.46 -2.84
CA ALA A 63 -5.97 -4.51 -2.96
C ALA A 63 -6.16 -3.67 -1.69
N ALA A 64 -6.02 -4.27 -0.50
CA ALA A 64 -6.08 -3.56 0.77
C ALA A 64 -4.91 -2.56 0.93
N SER A 65 -3.71 -2.96 0.51
CA SER A 65 -2.52 -2.08 0.47
C SER A 65 -2.78 -0.86 -0.43
N MET A 66 -3.35 -1.10 -1.61
CA MET A 66 -3.78 -0.08 -2.57
C MET A 66 -4.77 0.93 -1.98
N VAL A 67 -5.87 0.42 -1.42
CA VAL A 67 -6.93 1.24 -0.84
C VAL A 67 -6.39 2.07 0.33
N HIS A 68 -5.52 1.49 1.15
CA HIS A 68 -4.90 2.20 2.27
C HIS A 68 -3.95 3.31 1.78
N ALA A 69 -3.08 3.03 0.81
CA ALA A 69 -2.20 4.02 0.19
C ALA A 69 -3.02 5.16 -0.45
N ALA A 70 -4.11 4.83 -1.16
CA ALA A 70 -5.00 5.81 -1.76
C ALA A 70 -5.70 6.71 -0.73
N LYS A 71 -6.18 6.16 0.39
CA LYS A 71 -6.74 6.95 1.50
C LYS A 71 -5.69 7.90 2.10
N LEU A 72 -4.46 7.41 2.30
CA LEU A 72 -3.35 8.20 2.84
C LEU A 72 -2.97 9.36 1.92
N ALA A 73 -2.89 9.07 0.62
CA ALA A 73 -2.59 10.03 -0.43
C ALA A 73 -3.65 11.15 -0.51
N ARG A 74 -4.95 10.80 -0.38
CA ARG A 74 -6.04 11.79 -0.31
C ARG A 74 -6.03 12.61 0.98
N GLY A 75 -5.70 12.00 2.12
CA GLY A 75 -5.61 12.69 3.41
C GLY A 75 -4.55 13.79 3.43
N LYS A 76 -3.38 13.55 2.83
CA LYS A 76 -2.29 14.54 2.73
C LYS A 76 -2.68 15.78 1.91
N GLY A 77 -3.58 15.64 0.92
CA GLY A 77 -4.07 16.76 0.11
C GLY A 77 -5.06 17.68 0.80
N ARG A 78 -5.74 17.22 1.87
CA ARG A 78 -6.72 18.03 2.62
C ARG A 78 -6.10 18.91 3.70
N GLY A 79 -4.95 18.52 4.25
CA GLY A 79 -4.22 19.32 5.25
C GLY A 79 -3.46 20.53 4.69
N ALA A 80 -3.48 20.74 3.37
CA ALA A 80 -2.82 21.86 2.70
C ALA A 80 -3.79 22.99 2.29
N ARG A 81 -4.99 23.05 2.87
CA ARG A 81 -5.81 24.27 2.78
C ARG A 81 -5.29 25.25 3.84
N PRO A 82 -4.71 26.41 3.46
CA PRO A 82 -4.45 27.46 4.42
C PRO A 82 -5.79 27.84 5.07
N SER A 83 -5.78 27.90 6.40
CA SER A 83 -6.85 28.53 7.17
C SER A 83 -7.11 29.92 6.58
N PRO A 84 -8.38 30.30 6.32
CA PRO A 84 -8.69 31.66 5.94
C PRO A 84 -8.19 32.59 7.05
N THR A 85 -7.27 33.48 6.70
CA THR A 85 -6.81 34.56 7.57
C THR A 85 -8.04 35.36 8.01
N PRO A 86 -8.29 35.50 9.33
CA PRO A 86 -9.31 36.43 9.79
C PRO A 86 -8.84 37.84 9.41
N ARG A 87 -9.67 38.55 8.64
CA ARG A 87 -9.51 39.98 8.37
C ARG A 87 -9.93 40.79 9.57
#